data_AF-A0A5E7C0E6-F1
#
_entry.id   AF-A0A5E7C0E6-F1
#
_cell.length_a   1.000
_cell.length_b   1.000
_cell.length_c   1.000
_cell.angle_alpha   90.00
_cell.angle_beta   90.00
_cell.angle_gamma   90.00
#
_symmetry.space_group_name_H-M   'P 1'
#
loop_
_entity.id
_entity.type
_entity.pdbx_description
1 polymer ?
#
loop_
_entity_poly.entity_id
_entity_poly.type
_entity_poly.pdbx_seq_one_letter_code
_entity_poly.pdbx_strand_id
1 'polypeptide(L)'
;MKPIPYWEQAEAHGVRAQAWSTTSRTRKSIRLETGDKASPRGWTYAGYTFTVISNQEEELAKGLLNGGAMKFYPQTALEQAGGIYSSNTSPWTSHVVVDRELVTGQNPASALDVGKAILERLK
;
A
#
# COMPACT_ATOMS: atom_id res chain seq x y z
N MET A 1 11.60 31.33 -6.18
CA MET A 1 11.47 29.87 -6.06
C MET A 1 10.37 29.56 -5.06
N LYS A 2 9.32 28.82 -5.46
CA LYS A 2 8.26 28.39 -4.53
C LYS A 2 8.65 27.04 -3.91
N PRO A 3 8.40 26.81 -2.61
CA PRO A 3 8.79 25.58 -1.95
C PRO A 3 7.97 24.39 -2.47
N ILE A 4 8.65 23.25 -2.56
CA ILE A 4 8.08 22.02 -3.11
C ILE A 4 7.08 21.45 -2.08
N PRO A 5 5.82 21.25 -2.49
CA PRO A 5 4.85 20.39 -1.83
C PRO A 5 5.34 19.19 -0.99
N TYR A 6 4.84 19.02 0.24
CA TYR A 6 5.11 17.83 1.07
C TYR A 6 4.67 16.49 0.43
N TRP A 7 3.62 16.52 -0.40
CA TRP A 7 3.11 15.34 -1.12
C TRP A 7 3.99 14.94 -2.31
N GLU A 8 4.81 15.86 -2.81
CA GLU A 8 5.85 15.61 -3.81
C GLU A 8 7.14 15.07 -3.16
N GLN A 9 7.35 15.35 -1.85
CA GLN A 9 8.42 14.74 -1.05
C GLN A 9 8.07 13.33 -0.58
N ALA A 10 6.78 13.04 -0.36
CA ALA A 10 6.28 11.71 -0.03
C ALA A 10 6.46 10.67 -1.17
N GLU A 11 6.76 11.12 -2.39
CA GLU A 11 7.03 10.26 -3.55
C GLU A 11 8.41 9.57 -3.49
N ALA A 12 9.31 9.98 -2.58
CA ALA A 12 10.69 9.51 -2.52
C ALA A 12 10.90 8.16 -1.80
N HIS A 13 9.91 7.62 -1.10
CA HIS A 13 10.08 6.40 -0.28
C HIS A 13 9.05 5.32 -0.62
N GLY A 14 9.32 4.56 -1.69
CA GLY A 14 8.70 3.25 -1.91
C GLY A 14 8.36 2.93 -3.35
N VAL A 15 9.10 1.96 -3.94
CA VAL A 15 8.81 1.02 -5.06
C VAL A 15 7.74 1.42 -6.12
N ARG A 16 7.56 2.70 -6.45
CA ARG A 16 6.58 3.17 -7.43
C ARG A 16 7.13 4.04 -8.55
N ALA A 17 8.45 4.23 -8.62
CA ALA A 17 9.06 5.15 -9.56
C ALA A 17 9.05 4.71 -11.05
N GLN A 18 8.62 3.49 -11.41
CA GLN A 18 8.73 3.03 -12.82
C GLN A 18 7.42 2.84 -13.60
N ALA A 19 6.23 3.03 -13.00
CA ALA A 19 4.98 2.62 -13.67
C ALA A 19 4.03 3.75 -14.14
N TRP A 20 4.40 5.03 -14.03
CA TRP A 20 3.44 6.13 -14.17
C TRP A 20 3.80 7.18 -15.24
N SER A 21 3.91 6.77 -16.52
CA SER A 21 3.79 7.73 -17.63
C SER A 21 2.31 8.03 -17.95
N THR A 22 1.83 9.08 -17.26
CA THR A 22 0.94 10.16 -17.72
C THR A 22 -0.44 9.96 -18.36
N THR A 23 -0.98 8.79 -18.70
CA THR A 23 -2.33 8.76 -19.38
C THR A 23 -3.47 8.04 -18.62
N SER A 24 -3.19 7.26 -17.58
CA SER A 24 -4.20 6.38 -16.94
C SER A 24 -4.87 6.95 -15.67
N ARG A 25 -4.68 8.23 -15.36
CA ARG A 25 -4.86 8.78 -14.00
C ARG A 25 -6.32 9.04 -13.56
N THR A 26 -7.30 9.01 -14.45
CA THR A 26 -8.64 9.55 -14.10
C THR A 26 -9.71 8.50 -13.77
N ARG A 27 -9.72 7.32 -14.42
CA ARG A 27 -10.85 6.38 -14.25
C ARG A 27 -10.68 5.38 -13.10
N LYS A 28 -9.45 5.04 -12.74
CA LYS A 28 -9.17 4.00 -11.74
C LYS A 28 -9.28 4.52 -10.31
N SER A 29 -8.87 5.77 -10.06
CA SER A 29 -9.03 6.45 -8.77
C SER A 29 -10.50 6.69 -8.43
N ILE A 30 -11.30 7.16 -9.39
CA ILE A 30 -12.74 7.40 -9.19
C ILE A 30 -13.47 6.12 -8.78
N ARG A 31 -13.17 4.97 -9.40
CA ARG A 31 -13.82 3.70 -9.04
C ARG A 31 -13.47 3.19 -7.63
N LEU A 32 -12.23 3.41 -7.19
CA LEU A 32 -11.82 3.07 -5.83
C LEU A 32 -12.46 4.02 -4.81
N GLU A 33 -12.60 5.30 -5.16
CA GLU A 33 -13.26 6.33 -4.33
C GLU A 33 -14.77 6.11 -4.18
N THR A 34 -15.45 5.55 -5.19
CA THR A 34 -16.90 5.31 -5.14
C THR A 34 -17.29 3.96 -4.53
N GLY A 35 -16.34 3.19 -4.00
CA GLY A 35 -16.59 1.85 -3.46
C GLY A 35 -17.04 0.84 -4.52
N ASP A 36 -16.87 1.19 -5.80
CA ASP A 36 -17.12 0.26 -6.89
C ASP A 36 -16.11 -0.87 -6.78
N LYS A 37 -16.59 -2.11 -6.83
CA LYS A 37 -15.73 -3.28 -6.98
C LYS A 37 -14.94 -3.05 -8.25
N ALA A 38 -13.70 -2.57 -8.13
CA ALA A 38 -12.78 -2.51 -9.24
C ALA A 38 -12.47 -3.97 -9.59
N SER A 39 -13.38 -4.62 -10.32
CA SER A 39 -13.28 -6.01 -10.74
C SER A 39 -11.92 -6.18 -11.39
N PRO A 40 -10.96 -6.83 -10.71
CA PRO A 40 -9.65 -7.06 -11.26
C PRO A 40 -9.76 -8.44 -11.87
N ARG A 41 -10.50 -8.52 -12.97
CA ARG A 41 -10.02 -9.42 -14.01
C ARG A 41 -8.67 -8.86 -14.44
N GLY A 42 -7.59 -9.24 -13.73
CA GLY A 42 -6.20 -8.87 -14.06
C GLY A 42 -5.42 -8.00 -13.07
N TRP A 43 -5.64 -8.04 -11.75
CA TRP A 43 -4.54 -7.62 -10.85
C TRP A 43 -3.50 -8.74 -10.79
N THR A 44 -2.23 -8.41 -11.03
CA THR A 44 -1.12 -9.38 -11.13
C THR A 44 -0.99 -10.26 -9.89
N TYR A 45 -1.31 -9.72 -8.71
CA TYR A 45 -1.17 -10.43 -7.43
C TYR A 45 -2.51 -10.94 -6.87
N ALA A 46 -3.54 -11.09 -7.69
CA ALA A 46 -4.76 -11.78 -7.25
C ALA A 46 -4.41 -13.21 -6.81
N GLY A 47 -4.89 -13.63 -5.64
CA GLY A 47 -4.56 -14.91 -5.01
C GLY A 47 -3.21 -14.94 -4.27
N TYR A 48 -2.47 -13.83 -4.22
CA TYR A 48 -1.28 -13.72 -3.36
C TYR A 48 -1.67 -13.32 -1.95
N THR A 49 -0.90 -13.81 -0.98
CA THR A 49 -0.90 -13.29 0.38
C THR A 49 -0.09 -12.01 0.42
N PHE A 50 -0.62 -10.97 1.04
CA PHE A 50 0.04 -9.68 1.16
C PHE A 50 -0.24 -9.04 2.52
N THR A 51 0.58 -8.05 2.86
CA THR A 51 0.24 -7.09 3.91
C THR A 51 0.39 -5.65 3.41
N VAL A 52 -0.24 -4.74 4.13
CA VAL A 52 -0.24 -3.29 3.95
C VAL A 52 -0.79 -2.68 5.25
N ILE A 53 -0.57 -1.38 5.47
CA ILE A 53 -1.11 -0.69 6.64
C ILE A 53 -2.59 -1.03 6.80
N SER A 54 -2.94 -1.49 8.00
CA SER A 54 -4.27 -1.99 8.28
C SER A 54 -5.30 -0.86 8.29
N ASN A 55 -6.56 -1.19 8.01
CA ASN A 55 -7.67 -0.25 8.20
C ASN A 55 -7.68 0.33 9.63
N GLN A 56 -7.30 -0.48 10.63
CA GLN A 56 -7.20 -0.05 12.02
C GLN A 56 -6.09 0.98 12.22
N GLU A 57 -4.89 0.75 11.67
CA GLU A 57 -3.78 1.68 11.76
C GLU A 57 -4.08 3.00 11.02
N GLU A 58 -4.72 2.93 9.85
CA GLU A 58 -5.21 4.12 9.13
C GLU A 58 -6.23 4.91 9.97
N GLU A 59 -7.16 4.24 10.65
CA GLU A 59 -8.11 4.87 11.56
C GLU A 59 -7.44 5.55 12.76
N LEU A 60 -6.40 4.92 13.31
CA LEU A 60 -5.61 5.50 14.40
C LEU A 60 -4.79 6.71 13.92
N ALA A 61 -4.32 6.69 12.67
CA ALA A 61 -3.48 7.73 12.08
C ALA A 61 -4.27 8.89 11.44
N LYS A 62 -5.58 8.77 11.21
CA LYS A 62 -6.38 9.77 10.48
C LYS A 62 -6.28 11.20 11.04
N GLY A 63 -6.04 11.36 12.34
CA GLY A 63 -5.84 12.67 12.98
C GLY A 63 -4.62 13.42 12.46
N LEU A 64 -3.65 12.71 11.88
CA LEU A 64 -2.44 13.28 11.27
C LEU A 64 -2.69 13.88 9.89
N LEU A 65 -3.87 13.67 9.29
CA LEU A 65 -4.19 14.14 7.95
C LEU A 65 -4.47 15.65 7.87
N ASN A 66 -4.39 16.40 8.98
CA ASN A 66 -4.58 17.86 9.03
C ASN A 66 -5.85 18.35 8.30
N GLY A 67 -6.97 17.61 8.46
CA GLY A 67 -8.25 17.91 7.80
C GLY A 67 -8.47 17.20 6.46
N GLY A 68 -7.50 16.42 5.99
CA GLY A 68 -7.67 15.48 4.88
C GLY A 68 -8.50 14.25 5.27
N ALA A 69 -9.16 13.65 4.27
CA ALA A 69 -9.91 12.40 4.43
C ALA A 69 -9.32 11.30 3.54
N MET A 70 -9.29 10.07 4.06
CA MET A 70 -8.92 8.90 3.28
C MET A 70 -9.98 8.64 2.20
N LYS A 71 -9.50 8.53 0.97
CA LYS A 71 -10.34 8.29 -0.22
C LYS A 71 -10.76 6.83 -0.37
N PHE A 72 -9.93 5.92 0.11
CA PHE A 72 -10.15 4.48 0.20
C PHE A 72 -9.10 3.91 1.16
N TYR A 73 -9.33 2.71 1.68
CA TYR A 73 -8.33 2.03 2.50
C TYR A 73 -7.54 1.02 1.66
N PRO A 74 -6.20 1.02 1.73
CA PRO A 74 -5.36 0.12 0.95
C PRO A 74 -5.67 -1.37 1.21
N GLN A 75 -5.83 -1.77 2.47
CA GLN A 75 -6.19 -3.15 2.83
C GLN A 75 -7.48 -3.57 2.10
N THR A 76 -8.58 -2.87 2.33
CA THR A 76 -9.89 -3.19 1.72
C THR A 76 -9.82 -3.21 0.20
N ALA A 77 -9.13 -2.25 -0.41
CA ALA A 77 -9.03 -2.16 -1.86
C ALA A 77 -8.26 -3.34 -2.48
N LEU A 78 -7.21 -3.83 -1.82
CA LEU A 78 -6.40 -4.95 -2.28
C LEU A 78 -7.06 -6.31 -1.98
N GLU A 79 -7.80 -6.44 -0.88
CA GLU A 79 -8.67 -7.59 -0.62
C GLU A 79 -9.78 -7.69 -1.67
N GLN A 80 -10.45 -6.59 -1.99
CA GLN A 80 -11.41 -6.51 -3.09
C GLN A 80 -10.75 -6.80 -4.45
N ALA A 81 -9.44 -6.56 -4.56
CA ALA A 81 -8.67 -6.92 -5.74
C ALA A 81 -8.27 -8.40 -5.82
N GLY A 82 -8.72 -9.23 -4.87
CA GLY A 82 -8.47 -10.67 -4.83
C GLY A 82 -7.19 -11.05 -4.08
N GLY A 83 -6.53 -10.12 -3.39
CA GLY A 83 -5.43 -10.46 -2.48
C GLY A 83 -5.93 -11.10 -1.19
N ILE A 84 -5.08 -11.90 -0.55
CA ILE A 84 -5.31 -12.51 0.76
C ILE A 84 -4.55 -11.70 1.81
N TYR A 85 -5.27 -10.92 2.63
CA TYR A 85 -4.64 -10.04 3.60
C TYR A 85 -4.13 -10.79 4.83
N SER A 86 -2.97 -10.39 5.34
CA SER A 86 -2.40 -10.81 6.61
C SER A 86 -1.88 -9.60 7.39
N SER A 87 -2.08 -9.60 8.70
CA SER A 87 -1.75 -8.48 9.59
C SER A 87 -1.02 -8.95 10.84
N ASN A 88 -0.27 -8.02 11.45
CA ASN A 88 0.12 -8.11 12.86
C ASN A 88 -1.11 -8.25 13.78
N THR A 89 -0.86 -8.72 15.01
CA THR A 89 -1.86 -8.77 16.10
C THR A 89 -1.98 -7.46 16.87
N SER A 90 -0.92 -6.64 16.85
CA SER A 90 -0.84 -5.36 17.55
C SER A 90 -0.46 -4.26 16.58
N PRO A 91 -1.20 -3.12 16.53
CA PRO A 91 -0.87 -2.01 15.64
C PRO A 91 0.58 -1.54 15.81
N TRP A 92 1.17 -1.09 14.71
CA TRP A 92 2.51 -0.52 14.66
C TRP A 92 3.66 -1.49 14.99
N THR A 93 3.39 -2.79 15.14
CA THR A 93 4.45 -3.81 15.18
C THR A 93 4.84 -4.26 13.77
N SER A 94 6.09 -4.68 13.60
CA SER A 94 6.59 -5.21 12.33
C SER A 94 5.77 -6.43 11.88
N HIS A 95 5.38 -6.44 10.61
CA HIS A 95 4.81 -7.61 9.95
C HIS A 95 5.23 -7.62 8.49
N VAL A 96 5.82 -8.74 8.08
CA VAL A 96 6.33 -8.95 6.72
C VAL A 96 5.67 -10.19 6.15
N VAL A 97 5.10 -10.03 4.96
CA VAL A 97 4.55 -11.15 4.18
C VAL A 97 5.43 -11.35 2.97
N VAL A 98 5.79 -12.62 2.78
CA VAL A 98 6.60 -13.10 1.67
C VAL A 98 5.82 -14.19 0.95
N ASP A 99 5.37 -13.91 -0.27
CA ASP A 99 4.65 -14.88 -1.11
C ASP A 99 5.24 -14.86 -2.52
N ARG A 100 5.88 -15.97 -2.92
CA ARG A 100 6.64 -16.09 -4.19
C ARG A 100 7.57 -14.89 -4.36
N GLU A 101 7.42 -14.07 -5.39
CA GLU A 101 8.25 -12.88 -5.63
C GLU A 101 7.85 -11.65 -4.79
N LEU A 102 6.62 -11.63 -4.26
CA LEU A 102 6.08 -10.47 -3.55
C LEU A 102 6.57 -10.42 -2.10
N VAL A 103 7.28 -9.36 -1.75
CA VAL A 103 7.64 -9.01 -0.37
C VAL A 103 6.90 -7.75 0.01
N THR A 104 6.12 -7.80 1.09
CA THR A 104 5.34 -6.67 1.59
C THR A 104 5.57 -6.47 3.08
N GLY A 105 5.60 -5.21 3.53
CA GLY A 105 5.67 -4.83 4.93
C GLY A 105 4.47 -3.98 5.30
N GLN A 106 3.90 -4.21 6.49
CA GLN A 106 2.63 -3.60 6.88
C GLN A 106 2.77 -2.10 7.13
N ASN A 107 3.76 -1.70 7.92
CA ASN A 107 3.89 -0.34 8.45
C ASN A 107 5.37 0.06 8.53
N PRO A 108 5.71 1.31 8.93
CA PRO A 108 7.09 1.76 9.02
C PRO A 108 7.99 0.88 9.91
N ALA A 109 7.44 0.23 10.96
CA ALA A 109 8.20 -0.69 11.80
C ALA A 109 8.68 -1.95 11.04
N SER A 110 8.08 -2.25 9.90
CA SER A 110 8.41 -3.42 9.07
C SER A 110 9.58 -3.18 8.11
N ALA A 111 10.05 -1.93 7.95
CA ALA A 111 11.01 -1.56 6.91
C ALA A 111 12.34 -2.33 7.00
N LEU A 112 12.87 -2.51 8.22
CA LEU A 112 14.12 -3.23 8.43
C LEU A 112 13.98 -4.72 8.06
N ASP A 113 12.87 -5.35 8.44
CA ASP A 113 12.64 -6.77 8.20
C ASP A 113 12.32 -7.06 6.73
N VAL A 114 11.64 -6.14 6.04
CA VAL A 114 11.52 -6.18 4.56
C VAL A 114 12.90 -6.18 3.91
N GLY A 115 13.81 -5.30 4.36
CA GLY A 115 15.18 -5.23 3.84
C GLY A 115 15.95 -6.54 4.02
N LYS A 116 15.83 -7.17 5.20
CA LYS A 116 16.42 -8.50 5.46
C LYS A 116 15.84 -9.57 4.54
N ALA A 117 14.52 -9.63 4.39
CA ALA A 117 13.85 -10.61 3.54
C ALA A 117 14.26 -10.48 2.05
N ILE A 118 14.46 -9.26 1.57
CA ILE A 118 14.97 -9.03 0.21
C ILE A 118 16.43 -9.50 0.09
N LEU A 119 17.30 -9.16 1.06
CA LEU A 119 18.70 -9.56 1.03
C LEU A 119 18.88 -11.08 1.04
N GLU A 120 18.05 -11.81 1.78
CA GLU A 120 18.06 -13.27 1.80
C GLU A 120 17.76 -13.91 0.44
N ARG A 121 17.00 -13.23 -0.43
CA ARG A 121 16.57 -13.71 -1.75
C ARG A 121 17.53 -13.39 -2.89
N LEU A 122 18.51 -12.54 -2.64
CA LEU A 122 19.55 -12.18 -3.61
C LEU A 122 20.77 -13.10 -3.54
N LYS A 123 20.79 -14.06 -2.59
CA LYS A 123 21.81 -15.09 -2.47
C LYS A 123 21.51 -16.27 -3.39
#